data_AF-A0A9E4LWP7-F1
#
_entry.id   AF-A0A9E4LWP7-F1
#
_cell.length_a   1.000
_cell.length_b   1.000
_cell.length_c   1.000
_cell.angle_alpha   90.00
_cell.angle_beta   90.00
_cell.angle_gamma   90.00
#
_symmetry.space_group_name_H-M   'P 1'
#
loop_
_entity.id
_entity.type
_entity.pdbx_description
1 polymer ?
#
loop_
_entity_poly.entity_id
_entity_poly.type
_entity_poly.pdbx_seq_one_letter_code
_entity_poly.pdbx_strand_id
1 'polypeptide(L)'
;MARHVSVAVPVPFLPPLTYRIPDDMPEPPAGSRVAVPLGRRVVTGCVIGDADLGGNGASPETAIRDVAACLDREALLPAPVLELVLWVAEYYACGPGETIAAALPPQALSAAARRGPRFKTERVATATPLGRDAARSSRPALGRRQREALAALGEADGGLGVPALARRGVGAATLASLERRGLITLAARRVERGSGAGSAVGAPGSGGSGAGGAIPLEATPDQRRAGRWPRPRNTGRRCCTG
;
A
#
# COMPACT_ATOMS: atom_id res chain seq x y z
N MET A 1 32.04 -3.03 20.21
CA MET A 1 32.41 -3.23 18.78
C MET A 1 31.40 -2.44 17.96
N ALA A 2 31.84 -1.59 17.04
CA ALA A 2 30.92 -0.79 16.23
C ALA A 2 30.16 -1.71 15.27
N ARG A 3 28.82 -1.67 15.35
CA ARG A 3 27.91 -2.47 14.51
C ARG A 3 27.46 -1.62 13.33
N HIS A 4 27.50 -2.17 12.12
CA HIS A 4 27.24 -1.43 10.89
C HIS A 4 26.26 -2.16 9.99
N VAL A 5 25.37 -1.41 9.35
CA VAL A 5 24.36 -1.93 8.43
C VAL A 5 24.39 -1.20 7.10
N SER A 6 24.11 -1.97 6.05
CA SER A 6 23.90 -1.44 4.71
C SER A 6 22.43 -1.11 4.51
N VAL A 7 22.15 0.14 4.12
CA VAL A 7 20.80 0.68 3.99
C VAL A 7 20.58 1.21 2.58
N ALA A 8 19.58 0.64 1.90
CA ALA A 8 19.10 1.15 0.63
C ALA A 8 18.04 2.24 0.86
N VAL A 9 18.27 3.43 0.30
CA VAL A 9 17.33 4.57 0.37
C VAL A 9 16.71 4.80 -1.01
N PRO A 10 15.42 5.20 -1.11
CA PRO A 10 14.70 5.33 -2.37
C PRO A 10 15.12 6.59 -3.14
N VAL A 11 16.38 6.62 -3.57
CA VAL A 11 16.99 7.67 -4.38
C VAL A 11 17.52 7.01 -5.65
N PRO A 12 17.15 7.52 -6.84
CA PRO A 12 17.56 6.92 -8.09
C PRO A 12 19.06 6.72 -8.23
N PHE A 13 19.46 5.52 -8.68
CA PHE A 13 20.86 5.11 -8.90
C PHE A 13 21.79 5.21 -7.69
N LEU A 14 21.27 5.47 -6.49
CA LEU A 14 22.10 5.59 -5.30
C LEU A 14 22.46 4.19 -4.79
N PRO A 15 23.76 3.88 -4.61
CA PRO A 15 24.16 2.62 -4.00
C PRO A 15 23.72 2.58 -2.52
N PRO A 16 23.68 1.39 -1.92
CA PRO A 16 23.45 1.26 -0.48
C PRO A 16 24.46 2.08 0.31
N LEU A 17 23.99 2.69 1.40
CA LEU A 17 24.81 3.52 2.28
C LEU A 17 25.05 2.80 3.60
N THR A 18 26.26 2.94 4.12
CA THR A 18 26.64 2.36 5.41
C THR A 18 26.26 3.29 6.56
N TYR A 19 25.61 2.73 7.58
CA TYR A 19 25.28 3.43 8.82
C TYR A 19 25.73 2.63 10.03
N ARG A 20 26.05 3.34 11.11
CA ARG A 20 26.35 2.74 12.41
C ARG A 20 25.07 2.49 13.19
N ILE A 21 24.97 1.34 13.84
CA ILE A 21 23.89 1.03 14.79
C ILE A 21 24.33 1.55 16.17
N PRO A 22 23.57 2.46 16.80
CA PRO A 22 23.81 2.90 18.17
C PRO A 22 23.80 1.72 19.16
N ASP A 23 24.62 1.78 20.22
CA ASP A 23 24.75 0.68 21.19
C ASP A 23 23.44 0.40 21.95
N ASP A 24 22.57 1.39 22.09
CA ASP A 24 21.24 1.30 22.71
C ASP A 24 20.15 0.77 21.76
N MET A 25 20.49 0.48 20.50
CA MET A 25 19.55 0.02 19.49
C MET A 25 19.73 -1.49 19.17
N PRO A 26 18.62 -2.28 19.16
CA PRO A 26 18.69 -3.66 18.70
C PRO A 26 19.05 -3.71 17.20
N GLU A 27 19.62 -4.83 16.76
CA GLU A 27 19.95 -5.01 15.33
C GLU A 27 18.67 -4.95 14.49
N PRO A 28 18.55 -4.01 13.54
CA PRO A 28 17.44 -4.05 12.61
C PRO A 28 17.63 -5.23 11.64
N PRO A 29 16.66 -6.15 11.52
CA PRO A 29 16.80 -7.29 10.62
C PRO A 29 16.81 -6.82 9.15
N ALA A 30 17.49 -7.57 8.28
CA ALA A 30 17.41 -7.31 6.83
C ALA A 30 15.96 -7.34 6.35
N GLY A 31 15.59 -6.37 5.51
CA GLY A 31 14.21 -6.14 5.06
C GLY A 31 13.36 -5.27 5.97
N SER A 32 13.89 -4.79 7.11
CA SER A 32 13.23 -3.81 7.98
C SER A 32 13.48 -2.37 7.53
N ARG A 33 12.55 -1.46 7.88
CA ARG A 33 12.72 -0.05 7.61
C ARG A 33 13.44 0.66 8.75
N VAL A 34 14.33 1.58 8.38
CA VAL A 34 15.10 2.41 9.30
C VAL A 34 15.01 3.88 8.87
N ALA A 35 14.99 4.78 9.85
CA ALA A 35 15.17 6.21 9.62
C ALA A 35 16.66 6.52 9.64
N VAL A 36 17.17 7.13 8.58
CA VAL A 36 18.59 7.43 8.43
C VAL A 36 18.82 8.86 7.93
N PRO A 37 19.88 9.54 8.37
CA PRO A 37 20.25 10.85 7.85
C PRO A 37 20.80 10.74 6.42
N LEU A 38 20.29 11.58 5.52
CA LEU A 38 20.77 11.73 4.15
C LEU A 38 20.91 13.23 3.83
N GLY A 39 22.15 13.72 3.85
CA GLY A 39 22.44 15.15 3.74
C GLY A 39 21.89 15.93 4.94
N ARG A 40 20.93 16.84 4.68
CA ARG A 40 20.28 17.70 5.71
C ARG A 40 18.93 17.15 6.21
N ARG A 41 18.44 16.05 5.63
CA ARG A 41 17.13 15.46 5.94
C ARG A 41 17.27 14.06 6.50
N VAL A 42 16.24 13.58 7.18
CA VAL A 42 16.09 12.17 7.57
C VAL A 42 15.12 11.51 6.60
N VAL A 43 15.50 10.34 6.09
CA VAL A 43 14.69 9.54 5.15
C VAL A 43 14.46 8.14 5.70
N THR A 44 13.45 7.45 5.17
CA THR A 44 13.23 6.04 5.46
C THR A 44 13.92 5.18 4.40
N GLY A 45 14.86 4.36 4.83
CA GLY A 45 15.52 3.34 4.02
C GLY A 45 15.13 1.93 4.48
N CYS A 46 15.62 0.94 3.75
CA CYS A 46 15.49 -0.48 4.08
C CYS A 46 16.87 -1.06 4.37
N VAL A 47 17.01 -1.81 5.45
CA VAL A 47 18.22 -2.59 5.72
C VAL A 47 18.31 -3.72 4.70
N ILE A 48 19.44 -3.86 4.03
CA ILE A 48 19.66 -4.92 3.04
C ILE A 48 20.60 -6.02 3.53
N GLY A 49 21.32 -5.76 4.63
CA GLY A 49 22.25 -6.69 5.27
C GLY A 49 23.33 -5.95 6.06
N ASP A 50 24.36 -6.69 6.44
CA ASP A 50 25.52 -6.15 7.13
C ASP A 50 26.34 -5.25 6.19
N ALA A 51 26.99 -4.23 6.74
CA ALA A 51 27.90 -3.40 5.95
C ALA A 51 29.24 -4.12 5.73
N ASP A 52 29.64 -4.29 4.47
CA ASP A 52 31.00 -4.70 4.14
C ASP A 52 31.93 -3.48 4.17
N LEU A 53 32.69 -3.34 5.27
CA LEU A 53 33.69 -2.29 5.43
C LEU A 53 35.03 -2.63 4.74
N GLY A 54 35.16 -3.81 4.12
CA GLY A 54 36.40 -4.31 3.51
C GLY A 54 36.58 -3.92 2.03
N GLY A 55 35.58 -3.34 1.38
CA GLY A 55 35.65 -2.94 -0.03
C GLY A 55 36.36 -1.59 -0.26
N ASN A 56 36.96 -1.42 -1.45
CA ASN A 56 37.73 -0.25 -1.91
C ASN A 56 37.00 1.12 -1.90
N GLY A 57 35.80 1.21 -1.32
CA GLY A 57 34.99 2.43 -1.19
C GLY A 57 34.48 2.70 0.24
N ALA A 58 35.00 1.99 1.25
CA ALA A 58 34.63 2.23 2.64
C ALA A 58 35.02 3.66 3.06
N SER A 59 34.01 4.44 3.46
CA SER A 59 34.26 5.76 4.05
C SER A 59 35.06 5.58 5.35
N PRO A 60 35.99 6.49 5.69
CA PRO A 60 36.65 6.46 6.99
C PRO A 60 35.61 6.42 8.11
N GLU A 61 35.86 5.63 9.16
CA GLU A 61 34.90 5.36 10.24
C GLU A 61 34.31 6.65 10.86
N THR A 62 35.08 7.74 10.86
CA THR A 62 34.67 9.08 11.31
C THR A 62 33.58 9.76 10.46
N ALA A 63 33.33 9.30 9.24
CA ALA A 63 32.29 9.84 8.34
C ALA A 63 30.97 9.05 8.40
N ILE A 64 30.95 7.91 9.09
CA ILE A 64 29.76 7.05 9.20
C ILE A 64 28.76 7.69 10.16
N ARG A 65 27.54 7.90 9.68
CA ARG A 65 26.44 8.44 10.49
C ARG A 65 25.65 7.32 11.16
N ASP A 66 24.95 7.68 12.22
CA ASP A 66 24.11 6.75 12.96
C ASP A 66 22.75 6.53 12.28
N VAL A 67 22.22 5.32 12.45
CA VAL A 67 20.80 5.05 12.25
C VAL A 67 20.01 5.86 13.28
N ALA A 68 19.07 6.69 12.81
CA ALA A 68 18.30 7.56 13.68
C ALA A 68 17.19 6.80 14.43
N ALA A 69 16.55 5.81 13.79
CA ALA A 69 15.56 4.96 14.42
C ALA A 69 15.31 3.66 13.64
N CYS A 70 15.04 2.57 14.34
CA CYS A 70 14.47 1.36 13.75
C CYS A 70 12.93 1.45 13.74
N LEU A 71 12.30 1.31 12.57
CA LEU A 71 10.86 1.51 12.42
C LEU A 71 10.05 0.21 12.50
N ASP A 72 10.69 -0.93 12.23
CA ASP A 72 10.05 -2.25 12.25
C ASP A 72 10.84 -3.21 13.14
N ARG A 73 10.14 -3.94 14.02
CA ARG A 73 10.76 -4.98 14.87
C ARG A 73 11.09 -6.27 14.10
N GLU A 74 10.43 -6.47 12.97
CA GLU A 74 10.55 -7.64 12.10
C GLU A 74 10.78 -7.16 10.67
N ALA A 75 11.35 -8.01 9.82
CA ALA A 75 11.53 -7.71 8.42
C ALA A 75 10.17 -7.43 7.74
N LEU A 76 10.00 -6.23 7.17
CA LEU A 76 8.82 -5.90 6.38
C LEU A 76 8.87 -6.63 5.04
N LEU A 77 10.06 -6.70 4.44
CA LEU A 77 10.35 -7.51 3.26
C LEU A 77 10.90 -8.87 3.70
N PRO A 78 10.20 -9.98 3.40
CA PRO A 78 10.74 -11.31 3.61
C PRO A 78 12.03 -11.51 2.81
N ALA A 79 12.95 -12.32 3.33
CA ALA A 79 14.25 -12.57 2.71
C ALA A 79 14.18 -12.95 1.21
N PRO A 80 13.28 -13.85 0.75
CA PRO A 80 13.19 -14.17 -0.68
C PRO A 80 12.79 -12.99 -1.57
N VAL A 81 12.01 -12.04 -1.03
CA VAL A 81 11.60 -10.83 -1.74
C VAL A 81 12.76 -9.84 -1.77
N LEU A 82 13.48 -9.70 -0.66
CA LEU A 82 14.67 -8.86 -0.57
C LEU A 82 15.75 -9.33 -1.57
N GLU A 83 16.03 -10.63 -1.63
CA GLU A 83 16.94 -11.23 -2.61
C GLU A 83 16.51 -10.92 -4.04
N LEU A 84 15.22 -11.09 -4.34
CA LEU A 84 14.68 -10.80 -5.67
C LEU A 84 14.86 -9.33 -6.06
N VAL A 85 14.52 -8.37 -5.19
CA VAL A 85 14.61 -6.94 -5.54
C VAL A 85 16.05 -6.46 -5.68
N LEU A 86 16.99 -7.05 -4.93
CA LEU A 86 18.42 -6.78 -5.08
C LEU A 86 18.95 -7.36 -6.39
N TRP A 87 18.54 -8.59 -6.75
CA TRP A 87 18.86 -9.17 -8.05
C TRP A 87 18.29 -8.32 -9.22
N VAL A 88 17.05 -7.83 -9.09
CA VAL A 88 16.46 -6.91 -10.09
C VAL A 88 17.29 -5.63 -10.21
N ALA A 89 17.73 -5.06 -9.09
CA ALA A 89 18.55 -3.84 -9.07
C ALA A 89 19.85 -4.03 -9.84
N GLU A 90 20.54 -5.14 -9.58
CA GLU A 90 21.79 -5.50 -10.26
C GLU A 90 21.55 -5.79 -11.75
N TYR A 91 20.58 -6.64 -12.08
CA TYR A 91 20.35 -7.10 -13.45
C TYR A 91 19.86 -5.99 -14.37
N TYR A 92 18.99 -5.10 -13.88
CA TYR A 92 18.42 -3.99 -14.65
C TYR A 92 19.13 -2.66 -14.40
N ALA A 93 20.28 -2.67 -13.74
CA ALA A 93 21.10 -1.48 -13.47
C ALA A 93 20.31 -0.31 -12.84
N CYS A 94 19.43 -0.61 -11.89
CA CYS A 94 18.67 0.38 -11.13
C CYS A 94 19.11 0.41 -9.66
N GLY A 95 18.77 1.48 -8.94
CA GLY A 95 19.14 1.61 -7.53
C GLY A 95 18.39 0.57 -6.66
N PRO A 96 19.05 -0.09 -5.70
CA PRO A 96 18.38 -1.06 -4.82
C PRO A 96 17.25 -0.41 -4.00
N GLY A 97 17.36 0.87 -3.67
CA GLY A 97 16.28 1.59 -3.02
C GLY A 97 15.04 1.79 -3.90
N GLU A 98 15.22 1.86 -5.23
CA GLU A 98 14.11 2.00 -6.19
C GLU A 98 13.35 0.69 -6.34
N THR A 99 14.06 -0.44 -6.48
CA THR A 99 13.43 -1.76 -6.60
C THR A 99 12.71 -2.16 -5.32
N ILE A 100 13.29 -1.84 -4.16
CA ILE A 100 12.65 -1.99 -2.84
C ILE A 100 11.39 -1.13 -2.75
N ALA A 101 11.44 0.13 -3.18
CA ALA A 101 10.29 1.02 -3.17
C ALA A 101 9.16 0.50 -4.09
N ALA A 102 9.52 -0.08 -5.24
CA ALA A 102 8.57 -0.66 -6.18
C ALA A 102 7.90 -1.95 -5.66
N ALA A 103 8.61 -2.73 -4.83
CA ALA A 103 8.07 -3.95 -4.23
C ALA A 103 7.16 -3.69 -3.03
N LEU A 104 7.25 -2.50 -2.42
CA LEU A 104 6.48 -2.14 -1.25
C LEU A 104 5.15 -1.43 -1.60
N PRO A 105 4.12 -1.51 -0.74
CA PRO A 105 2.91 -0.73 -0.92
C PRO A 105 3.20 0.78 -1.01
N PRO A 106 2.33 1.55 -1.68
CA PRO A 106 2.48 2.99 -1.78
C PRO A 106 2.65 3.61 -0.38
N GLN A 107 3.59 4.54 -0.27
CA GLN A 107 3.93 5.25 0.97
C GLN A 107 4.63 4.40 2.03
N ALA A 108 4.95 3.13 1.83
CA ALA A 108 5.64 2.31 2.84
C ALA A 108 7.01 2.88 3.28
N LEU A 109 7.70 3.62 2.42
CA LEU A 109 8.96 4.31 2.74
C LEU A 109 8.76 5.81 3.02
N SER A 110 7.53 6.27 3.24
CA SER A 110 7.28 7.66 3.65
C SER A 110 7.52 7.82 5.16
N ALA A 111 7.95 9.01 5.60
CA ALA A 111 8.11 9.30 7.03
C ALA A 111 6.80 9.13 7.84
N ALA A 112 5.64 9.21 7.17
CA ALA A 112 4.32 9.00 7.78
C ALA A 112 3.88 7.52 7.82
N ALA A 113 4.68 6.61 7.24
CA ALA A 113 4.41 5.20 7.11
C ALA A 113 4.59 4.47 8.45
N ARG A 114 3.73 4.74 9.42
CA ARG A 114 3.52 3.76 10.48
C ARG A 114 2.96 2.48 9.87
N ARG A 115 3.13 1.34 10.54
CA ARG A 115 2.35 0.11 10.28
C ARG A 115 0.88 0.50 10.48
N GLY A 116 0.28 1.10 9.45
CA GLY A 116 -1.05 1.64 9.53
C GLY A 116 -1.98 0.48 9.84
N PRO A 117 -3.06 0.70 10.59
CA PRO A 117 -4.06 -0.35 10.74
C PRO A 117 -4.40 -0.85 9.33
N ARG A 118 -4.46 -2.18 9.15
CA ARG A 118 -4.84 -2.88 7.89
C ARG A 118 -6.21 -2.44 7.34
N PHE A 119 -6.87 -1.53 8.04
CA PHE A 119 -8.21 -1.08 7.83
C PHE A 119 -8.20 0.45 7.74
N LYS A 120 -8.95 0.98 6.79
CA LYS A 120 -9.30 2.40 6.74
C LYS A 120 -10.57 2.58 7.56
N THR A 121 -10.58 3.55 8.46
CA THR A 121 -11.83 4.00 9.08
C THR A 121 -12.52 4.91 8.07
N GLU A 122 -13.62 4.46 7.51
CA GLU A 122 -14.45 5.26 6.61
C GLU A 122 -15.71 5.71 7.35
N ARG A 123 -16.04 6.99 7.25
CA ARG A 123 -17.35 7.47 7.71
C ARG A 123 -18.39 6.98 6.71
N VAL A 124 -19.37 6.21 7.18
CA VAL A 124 -20.48 5.69 6.40
C VAL A 124 -21.73 6.43 6.83
N ALA A 125 -22.45 7.00 5.87
CA ALA A 125 -23.77 7.55 6.07
C ALA A 125 -24.81 6.45 5.87
N THR A 126 -25.78 6.38 6.78
CA THR A 126 -26.97 5.55 6.65
C THR A 126 -28.20 6.44 6.77
N ALA A 127 -29.23 6.18 5.95
CA ALA A 127 -30.50 6.88 6.10
C ALA A 127 -31.23 6.38 7.35
N THR A 128 -31.76 7.29 8.15
CA THR A 128 -32.67 6.95 9.25
C THR A 128 -34.06 6.60 8.67
N PRO A 129 -34.97 5.99 9.45
CA PRO A 129 -36.37 5.82 9.02
C PRO A 129 -36.98 7.15 8.57
N LEU A 130 -36.76 8.22 9.36
CA LEU A 130 -37.17 9.58 9.03
C LEU A 130 -36.57 10.09 7.71
N GLY A 131 -35.28 9.81 7.46
CA GLY A 131 -34.62 10.13 6.20
C GLY A 131 -35.21 9.41 4.99
N ARG A 132 -35.57 8.13 5.14
CA ARG A 132 -36.22 7.34 4.08
C ARG A 132 -37.63 7.85 3.77
N ASP A 133 -38.40 8.20 4.79
CA ASP A 133 -39.73 8.80 4.59
C ASP A 133 -39.63 10.18 3.93
N ALA A 134 -38.63 10.98 4.32
CA ALA A 134 -38.37 12.28 3.73
C ALA A 134 -37.91 12.17 2.26
N ALA A 135 -37.23 11.09 1.88
CA ALA A 135 -36.84 10.82 0.48
C ALA A 135 -38.06 10.52 -0.41
N ARG A 136 -39.06 9.80 0.12
CA ARG A 136 -40.29 9.42 -0.57
C ARG A 136 -41.34 10.54 -0.61
N SER A 137 -41.25 11.48 0.34
CA SER A 137 -42.21 12.58 0.45
C SER A 137 -41.97 13.65 -0.62
N SER A 138 -43.03 14.05 -1.32
CA SER A 138 -43.02 15.13 -2.33
C SER A 138 -42.97 16.55 -1.73
N ARG A 139 -42.84 16.69 -0.40
CA ARG A 139 -42.85 17.98 0.30
C ARG A 139 -41.60 18.83 0.00
N PRO A 140 -41.73 20.17 -0.08
CA PRO A 140 -40.68 21.09 -0.56
C PRO A 140 -39.51 21.34 0.42
N ALA A 141 -39.31 20.52 1.46
CA ALA A 141 -38.36 20.82 2.53
C ALA A 141 -36.91 20.35 2.27
N LEU A 142 -36.59 19.81 1.09
CA LEU A 142 -35.28 19.26 0.75
C LEU A 142 -34.78 19.80 -0.58
N GLY A 143 -33.54 20.30 -0.60
CA GLY A 143 -32.86 20.69 -1.84
C GLY A 143 -32.58 19.47 -2.71
N ARG A 144 -32.40 19.68 -4.02
CA ARG A 144 -32.14 18.61 -5.01
C ARG A 144 -31.03 17.65 -4.57
N ARG A 145 -29.88 18.18 -4.12
CA ARG A 145 -28.74 17.39 -3.65
C ARG A 145 -29.00 16.59 -2.38
N GLN A 146 -29.86 17.10 -1.48
CA GLN A 146 -30.26 16.38 -0.26
C GLN A 146 -31.16 15.19 -0.60
N ARG A 147 -32.07 15.36 -1.56
CA ARG A 147 -32.94 14.29 -2.05
C ARG A 147 -32.15 13.21 -2.80
N GLU A 148 -31.24 13.61 -3.69
CA GLU A 148 -30.32 12.70 -4.39
C GLU A 148 -29.47 11.88 -3.39
N ALA A 149 -28.97 12.52 -2.32
CA ALA A 149 -28.23 11.82 -1.27
C ALA A 149 -29.09 10.81 -0.51
N LEU A 150 -30.32 11.16 -0.12
CA LEU A 150 -31.21 10.27 0.62
C LEU A 150 -31.73 9.11 -0.25
N ALA A 151 -31.98 9.34 -1.54
CA ALA A 151 -32.33 8.30 -2.49
C ALA A 151 -31.19 7.28 -2.65
N ALA A 152 -29.96 7.77 -2.85
CA ALA A 152 -28.77 6.92 -2.94
C ALA A 152 -28.52 6.11 -1.66
N LEU A 153 -28.84 6.67 -0.48
CA LEU A 153 -28.76 5.98 0.80
C LEU A 153 -29.93 5.01 1.04
N GLY A 154 -31.07 5.21 0.38
CA GLY A 154 -32.22 4.31 0.45
C GLY A 154 -32.04 3.04 -0.38
N GLU A 155 -31.23 3.09 -1.44
CA GLU A 155 -30.87 1.92 -2.28
C GLU A 155 -29.77 1.05 -1.65
N ALA A 156 -29.05 1.57 -0.65
CA ALA A 156 -27.91 0.91 -0.03
C ALA A 156 -28.21 0.58 1.44
N ASP A 157 -28.72 -0.63 1.71
CA ASP A 157 -29.09 -1.11 3.06
C ASP A 157 -27.95 -1.01 4.08
N GLY A 158 -26.69 -1.12 3.64
CA GLY A 158 -25.50 -1.01 4.46
C GLY A 158 -24.88 0.39 4.57
N GLY A 159 -25.54 1.43 4.03
CA GLY A 159 -25.05 2.80 3.95
C GLY A 159 -23.95 3.01 2.90
N LEU A 160 -23.66 4.29 2.62
CA LEU A 160 -22.63 4.70 1.67
C LEU A 160 -21.49 5.44 2.37
N GLY A 161 -20.26 5.13 1.97
CA GLY A 161 -19.08 5.88 2.40
C GLY A 161 -19.14 7.34 1.94
N VAL A 162 -18.67 8.26 2.78
CA VAL A 162 -18.58 9.70 2.43
C VAL A 162 -17.84 9.95 1.10
N PRO A 163 -16.70 9.28 0.80
CA PRO A 163 -16.07 9.32 -0.53
C PRO A 163 -16.97 8.90 -1.71
N ALA A 164 -17.82 7.89 -1.53
CA ALA A 164 -18.75 7.46 -2.58
C ALA A 164 -19.85 8.50 -2.82
N LEU A 165 -20.34 9.13 -1.76
CA LEU A 165 -21.29 10.24 -1.83
C LEU A 165 -20.66 11.49 -2.47
N ALA A 166 -19.40 11.79 -2.15
CA ALA A 166 -18.66 12.89 -2.76
C ALA A 166 -18.51 12.71 -4.28
N ARG A 167 -18.22 11.49 -4.77
CA ARG A 167 -18.19 11.17 -6.21
C ARG A 167 -19.55 11.36 -6.91
N ARG A 168 -20.65 11.29 -6.16
CA ARG A 168 -22.01 11.60 -6.64
C ARG A 168 -22.37 13.10 -6.51
N GLY A 169 -21.41 13.95 -6.14
CA GLY A 169 -21.61 15.39 -5.97
C GLY A 169 -22.27 15.78 -4.65
N VAL A 170 -22.34 14.88 -3.66
CA VAL A 170 -22.87 15.17 -2.32
C VAL A 170 -21.71 15.60 -1.42
N GLY A 171 -21.61 16.92 -1.20
CA GLY A 171 -20.55 17.52 -0.37
C GLY A 171 -20.80 17.41 1.14
N ALA A 172 -19.76 17.72 1.92
CA ALA A 172 -19.79 17.64 3.39
C ALA A 172 -20.87 18.53 4.03
N ALA A 173 -21.13 19.73 3.48
CA ALA A 173 -22.18 20.62 3.99
C ALA A 173 -23.59 20.01 3.86
N THR A 174 -23.84 19.28 2.78
CA THR A 174 -25.11 18.57 2.56
C THR A 174 -25.30 17.46 3.59
N LEU A 175 -24.24 16.69 3.86
CA LEU A 175 -24.26 15.63 4.87
C LEU A 175 -24.45 16.19 6.28
N ALA A 176 -23.73 17.25 6.65
CA ALA A 176 -23.89 17.92 7.94
C ALA A 176 -25.31 18.50 8.13
N SER A 177 -25.92 19.01 7.06
CA SER A 177 -27.31 19.50 7.08
C SER A 177 -28.32 18.36 7.27
N LEU A 178 -28.11 17.21 6.61
CA LEU A 178 -28.95 16.03 6.76
C LEU A 178 -28.80 15.38 8.15
N GLU A 179 -27.59 15.34 8.69
CA GLU A 179 -27.29 14.81 10.03
C GLU A 179 -27.93 15.68 11.13
N ARG A 180 -27.79 17.01 11.06
CA ARG A 180 -28.46 17.94 12.00
C ARG A 180 -29.97 17.81 12.01
N ARG A 181 -30.57 17.42 10.87
CA ARG A 181 -32.02 17.19 10.73
C ARG A 181 -32.44 15.77 11.14
N GLY A 182 -31.51 14.92 11.59
CA GLY A 182 -31.77 13.53 11.96
C GLY A 182 -32.15 12.61 10.79
N LEU A 183 -31.89 13.03 9.54
CA LEU A 183 -32.25 12.29 8.33
C LEU A 183 -31.20 11.23 7.96
N ILE A 184 -29.96 11.41 8.42
CA ILE A 184 -28.89 10.42 8.28
C ILE A 184 -28.15 10.27 9.60
N THR A 185 -27.52 9.12 9.79
CA THR A 185 -26.51 8.90 10.83
C THR A 185 -25.15 8.64 10.19
N LEU A 186 -24.10 9.22 10.77
CA LEU A 186 -22.72 8.98 10.34
C LEU A 186 -22.03 8.09 11.36
N ALA A 187 -21.66 6.87 10.95
CA ALA A 187 -20.91 5.94 11.79
C ALA A 187 -19.50 5.72 11.21
N ALA A 188 -18.53 5.51 12.09
CA ALA A 188 -17.21 5.06 11.70
C ALA A 188 -17.26 3.55 11.42
N ARG A 189 -17.09 3.14 10.15
CA ARG A 189 -16.97 1.73 9.78
C ARG A 189 -15.52 1.40 9.48
N ARG A 190 -15.03 0.32 10.09
CA ARG A 190 -13.73 -0.28 9.77
C ARG A 190 -13.88 -1.02 8.45
N VAL A 191 -13.30 -0.48 7.39
CA VAL A 191 -13.29 -1.11 6.07
C VAL A 191 -11.89 -1.66 5.85
N GLU A 192 -11.79 -2.96 5.53
CA GLU A 192 -10.52 -3.55 5.12
C GLU A 192 -9.99 -2.77 3.92
N ARG A 193 -8.70 -2.43 3.93
CA ARG A 193 -8.11 -1.90 2.69
C ARG A 193 -8.13 -3.05 1.71
N GLY A 194 -9.06 -3.02 0.76
CA GLY A 194 -8.90 -3.79 -0.45
C GLY A 194 -7.53 -3.46 -1.01
N SER A 195 -6.64 -4.44 -1.04
CA SER A 195 -5.61 -4.45 -2.08
C SER A 195 -6.35 -4.14 -3.37
N GLY A 196 -5.92 -3.16 -4.15
CA GLY A 196 -6.66 -2.60 -5.28
C GLY A 196 -6.84 -3.57 -6.46
N ALA A 197 -7.38 -4.76 -6.20
CA ALA A 197 -7.86 -5.73 -7.15
C ALA A 197 -9.38 -5.84 -6.94
N GLY A 198 -10.13 -5.22 -7.85
CA GLY A 198 -11.55 -5.49 -8.05
C GLY A 198 -12.49 -4.81 -7.05
N SER A 199 -13.05 -3.68 -7.47
CA SER A 199 -14.50 -3.52 -7.31
C SER A 199 -15.12 -4.76 -7.94
N ALA A 200 -15.64 -5.68 -7.13
CA ALA A 200 -16.53 -6.72 -7.63
C ALA A 200 -17.64 -6.00 -8.40
N VAL A 201 -17.61 -6.17 -9.72
CA VAL A 201 -18.74 -5.93 -10.60
C VAL A 201 -19.92 -6.61 -9.92
N GLY A 202 -20.98 -5.83 -9.67
CA GLY A 202 -22.16 -6.30 -8.97
C GLY A 202 -22.66 -7.61 -9.57
N ALA A 203 -23.02 -8.55 -8.70
CA ALA A 203 -23.92 -9.62 -9.10
C ALA A 203 -25.20 -8.96 -9.65
N PRO A 204 -25.59 -9.19 -10.92
CA PRO A 204 -26.94 -8.87 -11.32
C PRO A 204 -27.86 -9.92 -10.71
N GLY A 205 -28.82 -9.43 -9.93
CA GLY A 205 -29.99 -10.19 -9.52
C GLY A 205 -30.75 -10.73 -10.73
N SER A 206 -31.32 -11.90 -10.52
CA SER A 206 -32.21 -12.64 -11.42
C SER A 206 -33.33 -11.78 -12.03
N GLY A 207 -33.43 -11.78 -13.36
CA GLY A 207 -34.64 -11.36 -14.06
C GLY A 207 -34.37 -10.82 -15.47
N GLY A 208 -34.37 -11.70 -16.47
CA GLY A 208 -34.37 -11.29 -17.88
C GLY A 208 -33.73 -12.31 -18.81
N SER A 209 -34.55 -13.19 -19.38
CA SER A 209 -34.19 -14.14 -20.44
C SER A 209 -33.58 -13.40 -21.64
N GLY A 210 -32.28 -13.54 -21.84
CA GLY A 210 -31.58 -13.15 -23.06
C GLY A 210 -30.51 -14.20 -23.34
N ALA A 211 -30.65 -14.91 -24.46
CA ALA A 211 -29.70 -15.92 -24.89
C ALA A 211 -28.33 -15.30 -25.17
N GLY A 212 -27.39 -15.48 -24.23
CA GLY A 212 -25.98 -15.17 -24.41
C GLY A 212 -25.17 -16.39 -24.01
N GLY A 213 -24.72 -17.16 -25.00
CA GLY A 213 -23.88 -18.33 -24.78
C GLY A 213 -22.59 -17.95 -24.05
N ALA A 214 -22.35 -18.54 -22.89
CA ALA A 214 -21.05 -18.45 -22.24
C ALA A 214 -20.01 -19.10 -23.16
N ILE A 215 -19.07 -18.31 -23.68
CA ILE A 215 -17.91 -18.83 -24.39
C ILE A 215 -17.03 -19.50 -23.32
N PRO A 216 -16.78 -20.83 -23.39
CA PRO A 216 -15.81 -21.46 -22.51
C PRO A 216 -14.43 -20.90 -22.84
N LEU A 217 -13.83 -20.16 -21.90
CA LEU A 217 -12.47 -19.66 -22.06
C LEU A 217 -11.50 -20.81 -21.76
N GLU A 218 -11.28 -21.68 -22.74
CA GLU A 218 -10.15 -22.60 -22.70
C GLU A 218 -8.85 -21.83 -22.94
N ALA A 219 -7.90 -22.01 -22.03
CA ALA A 219 -6.59 -21.37 -22.14
C ALA A 219 -5.92 -21.71 -23.48
N THR A 220 -5.35 -20.72 -24.16
CA THR A 220 -4.66 -20.97 -25.44
C THR A 220 -3.43 -21.86 -25.22
N PRO A 221 -2.93 -22.57 -26.25
CA PRO A 221 -1.71 -23.37 -26.15
C PRO A 221 -0.51 -22.58 -25.62
N ASP A 222 -0.43 -21.28 -25.92
CA ASP A 222 0.61 -20.38 -25.43
C ASP A 222 0.46 -20.05 -23.93
N GLN A 223 -0.77 -19.82 -23.47
CA GLN A 223 -1.08 -19.65 -22.03
C GLN A 223 -0.76 -20.92 -21.22
N ARG A 224 -1.00 -22.09 -21.80
CA ARG A 224 -0.62 -23.38 -21.19
C ARG A 224 0.90 -23.59 -21.14
N ARG A 225 1.66 -23.00 -22.07
CA ARG A 225 3.13 -23.01 -22.06
C ARG A 225 3.71 -22.02 -21.05
N ALA A 226 3.11 -20.84 -20.90
CA ALA A 226 3.52 -19.83 -19.93
C ALA A 226 3.44 -20.33 -18.47
N GLY A 227 2.49 -21.22 -18.15
CA GLY A 227 2.39 -21.88 -16.84
C GLY A 227 3.54 -22.85 -16.51
N ARG A 228 4.39 -23.19 -17.49
CA ARG A 228 5.60 -24.01 -17.32
C ARG A 228 6.85 -23.15 -17.41
N TRP A 229 6.93 -22.09 -16.60
CA TRP A 229 8.17 -21.34 -16.48
C TRP A 229 9.27 -22.27 -15.92
N PRO A 230 10.38 -22.49 -16.63
CA PRO A 230 11.47 -23.31 -16.10
C PRO A 230 12.06 -22.63 -14.87
N ARG A 231 12.14 -23.36 -13.74
CA ARG A 231 12.85 -22.88 -12.55
C ARG A 231 14.27 -22.51 -12.95
N PRO A 232 14.82 -21.36 -12.52
CA PRO A 232 16.20 -21.02 -12.80
C PRO A 232 17.10 -22.15 -12.29
N ARG A 233 17.91 -22.72 -13.18
CA ARG A 233 18.94 -23.69 -12.79
C ARG A 233 19.94 -22.92 -11.94
N ASN A 234 20.12 -23.38 -10.70
CA ASN A 234 21.20 -22.94 -9.84
C ASN A 234 22.52 -23.38 -10.48
N THR A 235 23.08 -22.57 -11.38
CA THR A 235 24.43 -22.77 -11.88
C THR A 235 25.37 -22.26 -10.80
N GLY A 236 25.72 -23.18 -9.90
CA GLY A 236 26.71 -22.96 -8.87
C GLY A 236 28.00 -22.37 -9.44
N ARG A 237 28.55 -21.45 -8.65
CA ARG A 237 29.91 -20.91 -8.69
C ARG A 237 30.90 -21.86 -9.38
N ARG A 238 31.56 -21.39 -10.43
CA ARG A 238 32.93 -21.79 -10.73
C ARG A 238 33.76 -20.53 -10.90
N CYS A 239 34.82 -20.50 -10.09
CA CYS A 239 35.91 -19.55 -10.12
C CYS A 239 36.50 -19.43 -11.53
N CYS A 240 36.84 -18.20 -11.91
CA CYS A 240 37.89 -17.95 -12.89
C CYS A 240 38.91 -17.05 -12.20
N THR A 241 39.91 -17.69 -11.57
CA THR A 241 41.27 -17.18 -11.48
C THR A 241 41.88 -17.19 -12.88
N GLY A 242 42.52 -16.09 -13.26
CA GLY A 242 43.28 -15.93 -14.49
C GLY A 242 43.75 -14.50 -14.62
#